data_AF-A0A4V6YW04-F1
#
_entry.id   AF-A0A4V6YW04-F1
#
_cell.length_a   1.000
_cell.length_b   1.000
_cell.length_c   1.000
_cell.angle_alpha   90.00
_cell.angle_beta   90.00
_cell.angle_gamma   90.00
#
_symmetry.space_group_name_H-M   'P 1'
#
loop_
_entity.id
_entity.type
_entity.pdbx_description
1 polymer ?
#
loop_
_entity_poly.entity_id
_entity_poly.type
_entity_poly.pdbx_seq_one_letter_code
_entity_poly.pdbx_strand_id
1 'polypeptide(L)'
;MLGLSFITEGAIPYAVADPLRVILAIVAGSGLAGALSMALGCASRAPHGGVFVMFIPNVITNVLGYLFAILAGAILTALILRFIKKDAPQTVLEN
;
A
#
# COMPACT_ATOMS: atom_id res chain seq x y z
N MET A 1 5.30 7.47 -7.76
CA MET A 1 4.71 8.70 -7.20
C MET A 1 3.18 8.66 -7.17
N LEU A 2 2.51 8.19 -8.23
CA LEU A 2 1.03 8.11 -8.30
C LEU A 2 0.38 7.38 -7.11
N GLY A 3 0.87 6.19 -6.72
CA GLY A 3 0.29 5.43 -5.59
C GLY A 3 0.32 6.14 -4.24
N LEU A 4 1.34 6.97 -3.98
CA LEU A 4 1.41 7.78 -2.75
C LEU A 4 0.35 8.88 -2.72
N SER A 5 -0.13 9.30 -3.89
CA SER A 5 -1.21 10.28 -4.07
C SER A 5 -2.60 9.65 -4.11
N PHE A 6 -2.73 8.37 -3.74
CA PHE A 6 -4.00 7.62 -3.83
C PHE A 6 -4.45 7.28 -5.27
N ILE A 7 -3.53 7.33 -6.24
CA ILE A 7 -3.77 7.03 -7.66
C ILE A 7 -3.27 5.60 -7.95
N THR A 8 -4.19 4.66 -8.22
CA THR A 8 -3.91 3.21 -8.37
C THR A 8 -3.63 2.76 -9.80
N GLU A 9 -3.63 3.67 -10.76
CA GLU A 9 -3.49 3.40 -12.19
C GLU A 9 -2.18 2.65 -12.52
N GLY A 10 -1.10 2.91 -11.77
CA GLY A 10 0.17 2.18 -11.92
C GLY A 10 0.14 0.75 -11.37
N ALA A 11 -0.81 0.42 -10.51
CA ALA A 11 -0.95 -0.92 -9.90
C ALA A 11 -1.86 -1.85 -10.70
N ILE A 12 -2.79 -1.31 -11.50
CA ILE A 12 -3.71 -2.08 -12.35
C ILE A 12 -2.97 -3.02 -13.32
N PRO A 13 -2.03 -2.55 -14.19
CA PRO A 13 -1.32 -3.44 -15.10
C PRO A 13 -0.48 -4.49 -14.36
N TYR A 14 0.02 -4.14 -13.16
CA TYR A 14 0.77 -5.07 -12.32
C TYR A 14 -0.10 -6.20 -11.76
N ALA A 15 -1.34 -5.89 -11.36
CA ALA A 15 -2.32 -6.86 -10.91
C ALA A 15 -2.86 -7.71 -12.07
N VAL A 16 -3.15 -7.12 -13.24
CA VAL A 16 -3.66 -7.86 -14.41
C VAL A 16 -2.63 -8.88 -14.93
N ALA A 17 -1.33 -8.59 -14.83
CA ALA A 17 -0.28 -9.52 -15.25
C ALA A 17 -0.23 -10.80 -14.39
N ASP A 18 -0.62 -10.74 -13.11
CA ASP A 18 -0.62 -11.89 -12.20
C ASP A 18 -1.66 -11.70 -11.07
N PRO A 19 -2.96 -11.83 -11.39
CA PRO A 19 -4.04 -11.36 -10.52
C PRO A 19 -4.12 -12.14 -9.22
N LEU A 20 -3.98 -13.47 -9.28
CA LEU A 20 -4.14 -14.32 -8.11
C LEU A 20 -3.08 -13.99 -7.05
N ARG A 21 -1.82 -13.89 -7.45
CA ARG A 21 -0.71 -13.67 -6.51
C ARG A 21 -0.65 -12.22 -6.04
N VAL A 22 -0.91 -11.27 -6.94
CA VAL A 22 -0.83 -9.84 -6.62
C VAL A 22 -1.97 -9.41 -5.71
N ILE A 23 -3.22 -9.83 -6.00
CA ILE A 23 -4.37 -9.46 -5.17
C ILE A 23 -4.21 -10.04 -3.76
N LEU A 24 -3.80 -11.30 -3.62
CA LEU A 24 -3.61 -11.92 -2.31
C LEU A 24 -2.53 -11.21 -1.48
N ALA A 25 -1.42 -10.81 -2.11
CA ALA A 25 -0.37 -10.06 -1.43
C ALA A 25 -0.86 -8.68 -0.96
N ILE A 26 -1.59 -7.96 -1.82
CA ILE A 26 -2.15 -6.64 -1.50
C ILE A 26 -3.19 -6.76 -0.38
N VAL A 27 -4.08 -7.76 -0.42
CA VAL A 27 -5.08 -8.00 0.63
C VAL A 27 -4.41 -8.29 1.97
N ALA A 28 -3.37 -9.13 2.00
CA ALA A 28 -2.64 -9.44 3.23
C ALA A 28 -1.94 -8.18 3.81
N GLY A 29 -1.25 -7.40 2.97
CA GLY A 29 -0.56 -6.19 3.44
C GLY A 29 -1.49 -5.05 3.86
N SER A 30 -2.58 -4.82 3.11
CA SER A 30 -3.60 -3.82 3.46
C SER A 30 -4.38 -4.21 4.72
N GLY A 31 -4.68 -5.50 4.88
CA GLY A 31 -5.28 -6.04 6.10
C GLY A 31 -4.38 -5.81 7.33
N LEU A 32 -3.07 -6.07 7.21
CA LEU A 32 -2.11 -5.80 8.29
C LEU A 32 -2.03 -4.30 8.62
N ALA A 33 -1.93 -3.43 7.60
CA ALA A 33 -1.90 -1.99 7.82
C ALA A 33 -3.17 -1.48 8.51
N GLY A 34 -4.35 -2.00 8.11
CA GLY A 34 -5.63 -1.69 8.75
C GLY A 34 -5.67 -2.14 10.21
N ALA A 35 -5.28 -3.39 10.48
CA ALA A 35 -5.25 -3.94 11.84
C ALA A 35 -4.31 -3.17 12.76
N LEU A 36 -3.10 -2.83 12.30
CA LEU A 36 -2.13 -2.03 13.05
C LEU A 36 -2.64 -0.61 13.29
N SER A 37 -3.25 0.03 12.28
CA SER A 37 -3.80 1.37 12.42
C SER A 37 -4.93 1.41 13.46
N MET A 38 -5.80 0.39 13.48
CA MET A 38 -6.87 0.28 14.47
C MET A 38 -6.33 -0.03 15.87
N ALA A 39 -5.34 -0.92 15.98
CA ALA A 39 -4.71 -1.26 17.25
C ALA A 39 -3.97 -0.07 17.90
N LEU A 40 -3.38 0.80 17.08
CA LEU A 40 -2.66 2.01 17.53
C LEU A 40 -3.59 3.22 17.74
N GLY A 41 -4.91 3.07 17.56
CA GLY A 41 -5.89 4.14 17.71
C GLY A 41 -5.75 5.25 16.66
N CYS A 42 -5.18 4.95 15.48
CA CYS A 42 -5.05 5.90 14.40
C CYS A 42 -6.42 6.14 13.74
N ALA A 43 -7.03 7.29 14.01
CA ALA A 43 -8.20 7.75 13.26
C ALA A 43 -7.78 8.75 12.18
N SER A 44 -8.28 8.57 10.95
CA SER A 44 -8.15 9.53 9.85
C SER A 44 -9.50 10.17 9.57
N ARG A 45 -9.57 11.50 9.62
CA ARG A 45 -10.80 12.27 9.32
C ARG A 45 -10.87 12.70 7.85
N ALA A 46 -9.89 12.33 7.03
CA ALA A 46 -9.84 12.68 5.62
C ALA A 46 -10.75 11.79 4.78
N PRO A 47 -11.52 12.36 3.83
CA PRO A 47 -12.34 11.59 2.88
C PRO A 47 -11.52 10.97 1.75
N HIS A 48 -10.26 11.40 1.57
CA HIS A 48 -9.31 10.86 0.60
C HIS A 48 -8.06 10.34 1.33
N GLY A 49 -7.36 9.38 0.74
CA GLY A 49 -6.09 8.89 1.30
C GLY A 49 -4.86 9.58 0.71
N GLY A 50 -3.71 8.93 0.86
CA GLY A 50 -2.42 9.39 0.35
C GLY A 50 -1.49 9.96 1.43
N VAL A 51 -0.19 10.01 1.11
CA VAL A 51 0.86 10.46 2.04
C VAL A 51 0.68 11.93 2.43
N PHE A 52 0.01 12.71 1.58
CA PHE A 52 -0.26 14.13 1.74
C PHE A 52 -1.19 14.45 2.92
N VAL A 53 -2.06 13.51 3.31
CA VAL A 53 -2.98 13.66 4.45
C VAL A 53 -2.23 13.81 5.77
N MET A 54 -1.05 13.22 5.88
CA MET A 54 -0.21 13.29 7.10
C MET A 54 0.39 14.70 7.34
N PHE A 55 0.42 15.57 6.32
CA PHE A 55 0.96 16.93 6.45
C PHE A 55 -0.09 17.95 6.94
N ILE A 56 -1.37 17.56 7.01
CA ILE A 56 -2.43 18.44 7.50
C ILE A 56 -2.58 18.23 9.01
N PRO A 57 -2.37 19.27 9.83
CA PRO A 57 -2.46 19.14 11.28
C PRO A 57 -3.88 18.74 11.72
N ASN A 58 -3.99 17.89 12.74
CA ASN A 58 -5.26 17.42 13.34
C ASN A 58 -6.16 16.51 12.48
N VAL A 59 -5.70 16.06 11.31
CA VAL A 59 -6.47 15.12 10.45
C VAL A 59 -6.25 13.68 10.85
N ILE A 60 -5.04 13.33 11.29
CA ILE A 60 -4.67 12.00 11.78
C ILE A 60 -4.26 12.12 13.25
N THR A 61 -4.91 11.35 14.12
CA THR A 61 -4.71 11.43 15.58
C THR A 61 -3.32 10.95 16.00
N ASN A 62 -2.80 9.92 15.33
CA ASN A 62 -1.50 9.32 15.62
C ASN A 62 -0.73 9.11 14.31
N VAL A 63 -0.10 10.20 13.84
CA VAL A 63 0.63 10.25 12.55
C VAL A 63 1.77 9.24 12.51
N LEU A 64 2.53 9.11 13.59
CA LEU A 64 3.65 8.18 13.66
C LEU A 64 3.18 6.71 13.64
N GLY A 65 2.12 6.38 14.37
CA GLY A 65 1.52 5.04 14.33
C GLY A 65 0.94 4.71 12.95
N TYR A 66 0.33 5.68 12.29
CA TYR A 66 -0.24 5.52 10.96
C TYR A 66 0.85 5.28 9.90
N LEU A 67 1.95 6.03 9.97
CA LEU A 67 3.10 5.84 9.09
C LEU A 67 3.72 4.45 9.28
N PHE A 68 3.88 4.02 10.53
CA PHE A 68 4.38 2.69 10.85
C PHE A 68 3.46 1.59 10.29
N ALA A 69 2.15 1.73 10.45
CA ALA A 69 1.18 0.77 9.93
C ALA A 69 1.22 0.64 8.40
N ILE A 70 1.32 1.77 7.69
CA ILE A 70 1.48 1.78 6.23
C ILE A 70 2.78 1.10 5.81
N LEU A 71 3.89 1.44 6.46
CA LEU A 71 5.20 0.86 6.15
C LEU A 71 5.21 -0.65 6.40
N ALA A 72 4.65 -1.11 7.52
CA ALA A 72 4.55 -2.53 7.84
C ALA A 72 3.73 -3.30 6.80
N GLY A 73 2.58 -2.78 6.39
CA GLY A 73 1.76 -3.39 5.33
C GLY A 73 2.42 -3.37 3.95
N ALA A 74 3.13 -2.29 3.61
CA ALA A 74 3.87 -2.19 2.36
C ALA A 74 5.04 -3.19 2.31
N ILE A 75 5.81 -3.32 3.41
CA ILE A 75 6.89 -4.29 3.53
C ILE A 75 6.34 -5.71 3.44
N LEU A 76 5.24 -6.02 4.12
CA LEU A 76 4.62 -7.34 4.05
C LEU A 76 4.19 -7.68 2.60
N THR A 77 3.51 -6.76 1.92
CA THR A 77 3.14 -6.94 0.50
C THR A 77 4.37 -7.21 -0.36
N ALA A 78 5.44 -6.42 -0.19
CA ALA A 78 6.67 -6.55 -0.95
C ALA A 78 7.37 -7.90 -0.69
N LEU A 79 7.39 -8.36 0.56
CA LEU A 79 7.94 -9.68 0.92
C LEU A 79 7.12 -10.81 0.30
N ILE A 80 5.79 -10.78 0.43
CA ILE A 80 4.91 -11.80 -0.15
C ILE A 80 5.13 -11.88 -1.66
N LEU A 81 5.12 -10.73 -2.35
CA LEU A 81 5.36 -10.68 -3.79
C LEU A 81 6.77 -11.18 -4.16
N ARG A 82 7.80 -10.83 -3.38
CA ARG A 82 9.17 -11.29 -3.65
C ARG A 82 9.34 -12.80 -3.51
N PHE A 83 8.64 -13.43 -2.57
CA PHE A 83 8.72 -14.89 -2.38
C PHE A 83 7.80 -15.67 -3.32
N ILE A 84 6.62 -15.11 -3.64
CA ILE A 84 5.61 -15.79 -4.47
C ILE A 84 5.84 -15.56 -5.97
N LYS A 85 6.29 -14.37 -6.35
CA LYS A 85 6.50 -14.00 -7.75
C LYS A 85 7.96 -14.23 -8.10
N LYS A 86 8.21 -15.18 -9.00
CA LYS A 86 9.54 -15.40 -9.59
C LYS A 86 9.85 -14.19 -10.48
N ASP A 87 11.09 -13.71 -10.50
CA ASP A 87 11.49 -12.56 -11.34
C ASP A 87 11.11 -12.84 -12.80
N ALA A 88 10.03 -12.21 -13.26
CA ALA A 88 9.72 -12.17 -14.68
C ALA A 88 10.66 -11.13 -15.29
N PRO A 89 11.45 -11.46 -16.33
CA PRO A 89 12.21 -10.45 -17.04
C PRO A 89 11.23 -9.36 -17.49
N GLN A 90 11.46 -8.14 -17.03
CA GLN A 90 10.70 -6.97 -17.43
C GLN A 90 10.97 -6.79 -18.92
N THR A 91 10.07 -7.26 -19.79
CA THR A 91 10.07 -6.84 -21.19
C THR A 91 9.67 -5.38 -21.17
N VAL A 92 10.68 -4.52 -21.12
CA VAL A 92 10.57 -3.08 -21.35
C VAL A 92 9.91 -2.92 -22.71
N LEU A 93 8.62 -2.60 -22.73
CA LEU A 93 7.96 -2.17 -23.94
C LEU A 93 8.42 -0.74 -24.19
N GLU A 94 9.55 -0.64 -24.91
CA GLU A 94 10.04 0.57 -25.55
C GLU A 94 9.01 0.96 -26.61
N ASN A 95 8.37 2.13 -26.45
CA ASN A 95 7.65 2.88 -27.47
C ASN A 95 7.58 4.35 -27.04
#